data_AF-A0A7C8DJY6-F1
#
_entry.id   AF-A0A7C8DJY6-F1
#
_cell.length_a   1.000
_cell.length_b   1.000
_cell.length_c   1.000
_cell.angle_alpha   90.00
_cell.angle_beta   90.00
_cell.angle_gamma   90.00
#
_symmetry.space_group_name_H-M   'P 1'
#
loop_
_entity.id
_entity.type
_entity.pdbx_description
1 polymer ?
#
loop_
_entity_poly.entity_id
_entity_poly.type
_entity_poly.pdbx_seq_one_letter_code
_entity_poly.pdbx_strand_id
1 'polypeptide(L)'
;MRVSGRPLRVGLVACFWSRGRLCESCVGSRSSAGRKWLRSLTKRHFVATGSRRMRTSSTESKASAAEPVQLHVARTSLRDALALPRSGALVSIVGGGGKSALLFALGATLPGRTILTTTTRIFAAQIKRATASVESRTESDPHGLESKLADAPSGLLIVGRVEGEKALGVEPAMPAQWLARNDVDYVVVEADGSRMRPIKAPAAHEPVIAAGTTDVVIAIGIDALGLTISAAAHRPERVQKLLGLEEGSVGGYTFTEADVAKLATHPEGGLKEVPISCRVVVMLNKVETQAQREQAMGIAEEVLHETRVDRVIVGALEGPEPDAWTLVRRF
;
A
#
# COMPACT_ATOMS: atom_id res chain seq x y z
N MET A 1 54.43 19.30 -15.90
CA MET A 1 53.76 18.99 -14.62
C MET A 1 52.57 18.07 -14.89
N ARG A 2 52.72 16.77 -14.65
CA ARG A 2 51.62 15.80 -14.58
C ARG A 2 51.25 15.66 -13.09
N VAL A 3 49.98 15.79 -12.75
CA VAL A 3 49.40 14.99 -11.65
C VAL A 3 48.00 14.56 -12.06
N SER A 4 47.88 13.24 -12.16
CA SER A 4 46.69 12.41 -12.31
C SER A 4 45.87 12.35 -11.02
N GLY A 5 44.54 12.23 -11.12
CA GLY A 5 43.68 11.87 -9.99
C GLY A 5 42.41 11.14 -10.45
N ARG A 6 42.37 9.83 -10.19
CA ARG A 6 41.31 8.86 -10.51
C ARG A 6 39.99 9.12 -9.77
N PRO A 7 38.87 8.52 -10.21
CA PRO A 7 37.54 8.76 -9.65
C PRO A 7 37.36 8.14 -8.26
N LEU A 8 36.67 8.86 -7.38
CA LEU A 8 36.22 8.35 -6.08
C LEU A 8 35.13 7.29 -6.29
N ARG A 9 35.50 6.04 -6.05
CA ARG A 9 34.56 4.92 -5.87
C ARG A 9 33.66 5.22 -4.68
N VAL A 10 32.35 5.33 -4.91
CA VAL A 10 31.36 5.25 -3.83
C VAL A 10 31.20 3.76 -3.50
N GLY A 11 31.97 3.30 -2.52
CA GLY A 11 31.83 1.95 -1.98
C GLY A 11 30.53 1.84 -1.19
N LEU A 12 29.65 0.92 -1.59
CA LEU A 12 28.60 0.40 -0.72
C LEU A 12 29.28 -0.30 0.45
N VAL A 13 29.24 0.30 1.65
CA VAL A 13 29.63 -0.40 2.87
C VAL A 13 28.40 -1.13 3.38
N ALA A 14 28.36 -2.45 3.16
CA ALA A 14 27.50 -3.35 3.89
C ALA A 14 27.94 -3.33 5.37
N CYS A 15 27.05 -2.90 6.26
CA CYS A 15 27.33 -2.90 7.69
C CYS A 15 27.12 -4.33 8.23
N PHE A 16 28.21 -5.06 8.46
CA PHE A 16 28.22 -6.37 9.07
C PHE A 16 28.11 -6.21 10.60
N TRP A 17 27.03 -6.71 11.20
CA TRP A 17 26.84 -6.66 12.64
C TRP A 17 27.44 -7.91 13.27
N SER A 18 28.63 -7.80 13.87
CA SER A 18 29.14 -8.83 14.76
C SER A 18 29.55 -8.21 16.10
N ARG A 19 28.92 -8.72 17.17
CA ARG A 19 29.28 -8.55 18.58
C ARG A 19 29.37 -7.11 19.11
N GLY A 20 28.21 -6.47 19.22
CA GLY A 20 27.83 -5.77 20.46
C GLY A 20 28.65 -4.56 20.92
N ARG A 21 29.20 -3.74 20.02
CA ARG A 21 29.70 -2.39 20.37
C ARG A 21 29.37 -1.36 19.27
N LEU A 22 28.85 -0.20 19.69
CA LEU A 22 28.59 0.97 18.85
C LEU A 22 29.93 1.61 18.44
N CYS A 23 30.16 1.77 17.14
CA CYS A 23 31.22 2.62 16.60
C CYS A 23 30.65 4.03 16.36
N GLU A 24 31.14 5.02 17.12
CA GLU A 24 30.84 6.44 16.90
C GLU A 24 31.80 7.02 15.85
N SER A 25 31.41 7.01 14.58
CA SER A 25 31.95 7.94 13.59
C SER A 25 31.04 8.00 12.35
N CYS A 26 30.09 8.95 12.35
CA CYS A 26 29.50 9.59 11.16
C CYS A 26 28.38 10.54 11.65
N VAL A 27 28.78 11.71 12.17
CA VAL A 27 27.84 12.80 12.48
C VAL A 27 27.96 13.85 11.37
N GLY A 28 27.03 13.78 10.41
CA GLY A 28 26.77 14.83 9.44
C GLY A 28 25.26 15.02 9.31
N SER A 29 24.76 16.13 9.87
CA SER A 29 23.40 16.70 9.79
C SER A 29 22.21 15.77 9.47
N ARG A 30 21.44 15.42 10.52
CA ARG A 30 19.99 15.12 10.49
C ARG A 30 19.47 15.10 11.93
N SER A 31 18.25 15.61 12.11
CA SER A 31 17.66 16.06 13.38
C SER A 31 17.65 15.01 14.50
N SER A 32 17.75 15.48 15.74
CA SER A 32 17.75 14.67 16.97
C SER A 32 16.48 13.83 17.19
N ALA A 33 15.38 14.14 16.49
CA ALA A 33 14.11 13.43 16.55
C ALA A 33 14.17 12.02 15.92
N GLY A 34 14.85 11.86 14.78
CA GLY A 34 14.94 10.56 14.09
C GLY A 34 15.77 9.51 14.83
N ARG A 35 16.80 9.94 15.58
CA ARG A 35 17.66 9.04 16.38
C ARG A 35 17.01 8.54 17.66
N LYS A 36 16.10 9.33 18.28
CA LYS A 36 15.37 8.90 19.48
C LYS A 36 14.32 7.84 19.15
N TRP A 37 13.75 7.88 17.94
CA TRP A 37 12.70 6.96 17.50
C TRP A 37 13.21 5.55 17.17
N LEU A 38 14.30 5.41 16.40
CA LEU A 38 14.91 4.08 16.15
C LEU A 38 15.33 3.36 17.46
N ARG A 39 15.68 4.13 18.50
CA ARG A 39 16.08 3.61 19.81
C ARG A 39 14.89 3.23 20.71
N SER A 40 13.68 3.76 20.48
CA SER A 40 12.50 3.42 21.31
C SER A 40 11.86 2.10 20.88
N LEU A 41 11.95 1.74 19.60
CA LEU A 41 11.52 0.44 19.07
C LEU A 41 12.34 -0.72 19.66
N THR A 42 13.64 -0.52 19.90
CA THR A 42 14.52 -1.53 20.52
C THR A 42 14.42 -1.64 22.05
N LYS A 43 13.62 -0.79 22.71
CA LYS A 43 13.63 -0.68 24.20
C LYS A 43 12.35 -1.17 24.90
N ARG A 44 11.32 -1.61 24.18
CA ARG A 44 10.20 -2.29 24.84
C ARG A 44 10.61 -3.75 25.07
N HIS A 45 10.42 -4.22 26.30
CA HIS A 45 10.86 -5.50 26.91
C HIS A 45 12.12 -5.42 27.77
N PHE A 46 12.04 -4.74 28.91
CA PHE A 46 12.65 -5.22 30.17
C PHE A 46 11.93 -4.56 31.35
N VAL A 47 11.03 -5.29 32.00
CA VAL A 47 10.56 -4.96 33.36
C VAL A 47 11.04 -6.09 34.25
N ALA A 48 11.97 -5.78 35.14
CA ALA A 48 12.39 -6.66 36.21
C ALA A 48 11.44 -6.46 37.40
N THR A 49 10.86 -7.54 37.92
CA THR A 49 10.28 -7.55 39.27
C THR A 49 10.68 -8.84 39.99
N GLY A 50 11.22 -8.65 41.19
CA GLY A 50 11.74 -9.69 42.06
C GLY A 50 10.69 -10.42 42.90
N SER A 51 11.09 -11.63 43.29
CA SER A 51 10.55 -12.60 44.25
C SER A 51 9.35 -12.23 45.15
N ARG A 52 8.32 -13.10 45.12
CA ARG A 52 7.88 -13.86 46.31
C ARG A 52 7.01 -15.06 45.90
N ARG A 53 7.33 -16.24 46.42
CA ARG A 53 6.57 -17.50 46.27
C ARG A 53 5.22 -17.39 46.98
N MET A 54 4.14 -17.69 46.27
CA MET A 54 2.94 -18.32 46.83
C MET A 54 2.36 -19.26 45.76
N ARG A 55 2.14 -20.52 46.14
CA ARG A 55 1.49 -21.55 45.31
C ARG A 55 -0.01 -21.36 45.43
N THR A 56 -0.69 -21.10 44.32
CA THR A 56 -2.10 -21.44 44.14
C THR A 56 -2.28 -21.97 42.72
N SER A 57 -2.97 -23.10 42.62
CA SER A 57 -3.31 -23.81 41.40
C SER A 57 -4.32 -23.02 40.56
N SER A 58 -3.95 -22.64 39.35
CA SER A 58 -4.90 -22.33 38.29
C SER A 58 -4.36 -22.92 36.99
N THR A 59 -5.21 -23.67 36.31
CA THR A 59 -5.02 -24.16 34.94
C THR A 59 -4.85 -22.97 34.01
N GLU A 60 -3.60 -22.53 33.82
CA GLU A 60 -3.22 -21.58 32.79
C GLU A 60 -3.33 -22.28 31.44
N SER A 61 -4.39 -21.96 30.71
CA SER A 61 -4.43 -22.12 29.27
C SER A 61 -3.24 -21.33 28.72
N LYS A 62 -2.21 -22.03 28.24
CA LYS A 62 -1.10 -21.43 27.51
C LYS A 62 -1.66 -20.84 26.22
N ALA A 63 -2.06 -19.57 26.28
CA ALA A 63 -2.11 -18.75 25.09
C ALA A 63 -0.70 -18.78 24.50
N SER A 64 -0.55 -19.48 23.38
CA SER A 64 0.66 -19.48 22.57
C SER A 64 0.89 -18.05 22.11
N ALA A 65 1.70 -17.29 22.86
CA ALA A 65 2.18 -16.00 22.41
C ALA A 65 2.91 -16.25 21.09
N ALA A 66 2.34 -15.76 19.98
CA ALA A 66 2.99 -15.82 18.68
C ALA A 66 4.38 -15.20 18.82
N GLU A 67 5.41 -15.84 18.25
CA GLU A 67 6.74 -15.26 18.26
C GLU A 67 6.70 -13.86 17.61
N PRO A 68 7.36 -12.86 18.21
CA PRO A 68 7.33 -11.51 17.69
C PRO A 68 7.93 -11.48 16.28
N VAL A 69 7.16 -10.93 15.33
CA VAL A 69 7.61 -10.80 13.94
C VAL A 69 8.80 -9.84 13.92
N GLN A 70 9.96 -10.30 13.45
CA GLN A 70 11.09 -9.40 13.25
C GLN A 70 10.80 -8.53 12.03
N LEU A 71 10.70 -7.22 12.26
CA LEU A 71 10.36 -6.25 11.22
C LEU A 71 11.58 -5.45 10.76
N HIS A 72 11.77 -5.36 9.45
CA HIS A 72 12.66 -4.42 8.80
C HIS A 72 11.90 -3.15 8.44
N VAL A 73 12.39 -1.99 8.92
CA VAL A 73 11.79 -0.68 8.67
C VAL A 73 12.79 0.24 7.96
N ALA A 74 12.39 0.82 6.84
CA ALA A 74 13.24 1.72 6.05
C ALA A 74 12.46 2.91 5.48
N ARG A 75 13.10 4.08 5.40
CA ARG A 75 12.58 5.22 4.61
C ARG A 75 13.02 5.09 3.16
N THR A 76 12.09 5.30 2.23
CA THR A 76 12.34 5.07 0.81
C THR A 76 11.30 5.80 -0.07
N SER A 77 11.47 5.74 -1.40
CA SER A 77 10.51 6.29 -2.36
C SER A 77 9.26 5.40 -2.48
N LEU A 78 8.15 5.92 -3.00
CA LEU A 78 6.95 5.09 -3.27
C LEU A 78 7.28 3.87 -4.15
N ARG A 79 8.06 4.11 -5.21
CA ARG A 79 8.49 3.08 -6.15
C ARG A 79 9.29 1.97 -5.47
N ASP A 80 10.28 2.35 -4.68
CA ASP A 80 11.16 1.40 -3.99
C ASP A 80 10.40 0.66 -2.87
N ALA A 81 9.49 1.35 -2.17
CA ALA A 81 8.61 0.74 -1.17
C ALA A 81 7.76 -0.37 -1.81
N LEU A 82 7.16 -0.06 -2.96
CA LEU A 82 6.38 -1.00 -3.78
C LEU A 82 7.24 -2.04 -4.49
N ALA A 83 8.57 -1.89 -4.57
CA ALA A 83 9.52 -2.82 -5.19
C ALA A 83 9.02 -3.52 -6.47
N LEU A 84 8.38 -2.76 -7.36
CA LEU A 84 7.92 -3.27 -8.65
C LEU A 84 9.13 -3.61 -9.53
N PRO A 85 9.02 -4.61 -10.42
CA PRO A 85 10.08 -4.92 -11.38
C PRO A 85 10.34 -3.73 -12.31
N ARG A 86 11.43 -3.79 -13.07
CA ARG A 86 11.82 -2.69 -14.00
C ARG A 86 10.86 -2.53 -15.19
N SER A 87 10.11 -3.57 -15.53
CA SER A 87 9.02 -3.60 -16.50
C SER A 87 8.23 -4.91 -16.31
N GLY A 88 7.07 -5.03 -16.97
CA GLY A 88 6.25 -6.23 -16.96
C GLY A 88 5.35 -6.38 -15.74
N ALA A 89 4.96 -5.27 -15.07
CA ALA A 89 4.05 -5.33 -13.93
C ALA A 89 2.62 -4.93 -14.31
N LEU A 90 1.66 -5.77 -13.91
CA LEU A 90 0.23 -5.45 -13.91
C LEU A 90 -0.22 -5.29 -12.46
N VAL A 91 -0.47 -4.06 -12.05
CA VAL A 91 -0.77 -3.68 -10.67
C VAL A 91 -2.27 -3.44 -10.51
N SER A 92 -2.95 -4.22 -9.67
CA SER A 92 -4.36 -3.98 -9.30
C SER A 92 -4.44 -3.30 -7.93
N ILE A 93 -5.07 -2.12 -7.88
CA ILE A 93 -5.30 -1.36 -6.65
C ILE A 93 -6.73 -1.62 -6.18
N VAL A 94 -6.86 -2.08 -4.93
CA VAL A 94 -8.14 -2.40 -4.27
C VAL A 94 -8.27 -1.66 -2.94
N GLY A 95 -9.46 -1.67 -2.34
CA GLY A 95 -9.68 -1.12 -1.01
C GLY A 95 -10.22 0.31 -0.97
N GLY A 96 -9.78 1.11 0.00
CA GLY A 96 -10.17 2.50 0.24
C GLY A 96 -9.00 3.47 0.21
N GLY A 97 -9.18 4.70 0.68
CA GLY A 97 -8.03 5.51 1.12
C GLY A 97 -7.05 5.97 0.03
N GLY A 98 -7.55 6.48 -1.10
CA GLY A 98 -6.71 7.16 -2.09
C GLY A 98 -6.26 6.31 -3.27
N LYS A 99 -6.99 5.26 -3.64
CA LYS A 99 -6.70 4.42 -4.82
C LYS A 99 -6.43 5.20 -6.10
N SER A 100 -7.30 6.14 -6.45
CA SER A 100 -7.12 6.93 -7.67
C SER A 100 -5.93 7.89 -7.54
N ALA A 101 -5.62 8.39 -6.34
CA ALA A 101 -4.41 9.16 -6.12
C ALA A 101 -3.17 8.27 -6.31
N LEU A 102 -3.19 7.02 -5.84
CA LEU A 102 -2.12 6.05 -6.06
C LEU A 102 -1.96 5.71 -7.54
N LEU A 103 -3.07 5.52 -8.26
CA LEU A 103 -3.09 5.27 -9.71
C LEU A 103 -2.30 6.35 -10.45
N PHE A 104 -2.61 7.63 -10.20
CA PHE A 104 -1.90 8.74 -10.85
C PHE A 104 -0.47 8.92 -10.34
N ALA A 105 -0.21 8.72 -9.04
CA ALA A 105 1.14 8.78 -8.49
C ALA A 105 2.05 7.72 -9.12
N LEU A 106 1.54 6.51 -9.36
CA LEU A 106 2.27 5.46 -10.07
C LEU A 106 2.56 5.84 -11.51
N GLY A 107 1.57 6.38 -12.24
CA GLY A 107 1.79 6.88 -13.60
C GLY A 107 2.90 7.94 -13.68
N ALA A 108 2.97 8.84 -12.69
CA ALA A 108 3.97 9.89 -12.65
C ALA A 108 5.37 9.44 -12.18
N THR A 109 5.49 8.31 -11.47
CA THR A 109 6.73 7.89 -10.81
C THR A 109 7.40 6.68 -11.45
N LEU A 110 6.67 5.89 -12.24
CA LEU A 110 7.22 4.76 -12.97
C LEU A 110 8.02 5.25 -14.18
N PRO A 111 9.22 4.70 -14.43
CA PRO A 111 10.15 5.25 -15.43
C PRO A 111 9.85 4.79 -16.87
N GLY A 112 8.80 4.01 -17.09
CA GLY A 112 8.47 3.37 -18.35
C GLY A 112 7.07 3.71 -18.84
N ARG A 113 6.72 3.23 -20.03
CA ARG A 113 5.42 3.49 -20.66
C ARG A 113 4.32 2.81 -19.84
N THR A 114 3.50 3.62 -19.20
CA THR A 114 2.52 3.17 -18.21
C THR A 114 1.10 3.44 -18.70
N ILE A 115 0.26 2.42 -18.69
CA ILE A 115 -1.18 2.58 -18.88
C ILE A 115 -1.87 2.62 -17.52
N LEU A 116 -2.71 3.62 -17.31
CA LEU A 116 -3.58 3.75 -16.16
C LEU A 116 -5.01 3.40 -16.58
N THR A 117 -5.74 2.65 -15.78
CA THR A 117 -7.14 2.33 -16.09
C THR A 117 -7.95 1.99 -14.84
N THR A 118 -9.22 1.70 -15.04
CA THR A 118 -10.10 1.12 -14.02
C THR A 118 -11.00 0.05 -14.63
N THR A 119 -11.27 -1.02 -13.89
CA THR A 119 -12.29 -2.02 -14.26
C THR A 119 -13.66 -1.67 -13.66
N THR A 120 -13.77 -0.51 -12.99
CA THR A 120 -15.01 0.02 -12.44
C THR A 120 -15.29 1.43 -12.95
N ARG A 121 -16.36 2.08 -12.48
CA ARG A 121 -16.67 3.43 -12.91
C ARG A 121 -15.68 4.44 -12.32
N ILE A 122 -15.15 5.32 -13.15
CA ILE A 122 -14.34 6.49 -12.75
C ILE A 122 -15.14 7.77 -12.96
N PHE A 123 -15.03 8.73 -12.04
CA PHE A 123 -15.69 10.02 -12.16
C PHE A 123 -14.92 10.95 -13.10
N ALA A 124 -15.62 11.81 -13.83
CA ALA A 124 -15.02 12.78 -14.74
C ALA A 124 -14.00 13.71 -14.05
N ALA A 125 -14.24 14.07 -12.79
CA ALA A 125 -13.28 14.85 -12.00
C ALA A 125 -11.94 14.13 -11.79
N GLN A 126 -11.94 12.79 -11.72
CA GLN A 126 -10.71 11.99 -11.61
C GLN A 126 -10.02 11.89 -12.97
N ILE A 127 -10.78 11.82 -14.07
CA ILE A 127 -10.22 11.84 -15.44
C ILE A 127 -9.45 13.14 -15.69
N LYS A 128 -9.94 14.29 -15.19
CA LYS A 128 -9.25 15.59 -15.29
C LYS A 128 -7.87 15.63 -14.60
N ARG A 129 -7.56 14.68 -13.71
CA ARG A 129 -6.22 14.57 -13.09
C ARG A 129 -5.20 13.91 -14.02
N ALA A 130 -5.65 13.22 -15.06
CA ALA A 130 -4.75 12.60 -16.03
C ALA A 130 -4.17 13.66 -16.96
N THR A 131 -2.85 13.60 -17.19
CA THR A 131 -2.16 14.46 -18.16
C THR A 131 -2.61 14.14 -19.60
N ALA A 132 -2.93 12.87 -19.86
CA ALA A 132 -3.51 12.40 -21.11
C ALA A 132 -4.56 11.33 -20.81
N SER A 133 -5.70 11.37 -21.52
CA SER A 133 -6.73 10.35 -21.41
C SER A 133 -7.33 9.99 -22.77
N VAL A 134 -7.71 8.72 -22.92
CA VAL A 134 -8.30 8.16 -24.14
C VAL A 134 -9.51 7.32 -23.76
N GLU A 135 -10.60 7.52 -24.48
CA GLU A 135 -11.74 6.60 -24.45
C GLU A 135 -11.37 5.35 -25.25
N SER A 136 -11.49 4.18 -24.61
CA SER A 136 -11.38 2.87 -25.25
C SER A 136 -12.56 2.69 -26.20
N ARG A 137 -12.43 3.24 -27.39
CA ARG A 137 -13.30 2.89 -28.52
C ARG A 137 -12.78 1.57 -29.06
N THR A 138 -13.69 0.62 -29.24
CA THR A 138 -13.47 -0.64 -29.96
C THR A 138 -13.05 -0.32 -31.39
N GLU A 139 -11.79 0.05 -31.58
CA GLU A 139 -11.04 -0.05 -32.82
C GLU A 139 -9.58 0.33 -32.49
N SER A 140 -8.82 -0.76 -32.39
CA SER A 140 -7.38 -0.85 -32.32
C SER A 140 -6.73 -0.04 -33.45
N ASP A 141 -6.20 1.13 -33.10
CA ASP A 141 -5.08 1.74 -33.80
C ASP A 141 -3.81 1.52 -32.97
N PRO A 142 -3.03 0.45 -33.22
CA PRO A 142 -1.81 0.17 -32.50
C PRO A 142 -0.78 1.30 -32.59
N HIS A 143 -0.74 2.03 -33.71
CA HIS A 143 0.17 3.15 -33.92
C HIS A 143 -0.29 4.40 -33.15
N GLY A 144 -1.60 4.64 -33.12
CA GLY A 144 -2.20 5.69 -32.31
C GLY A 144 -1.97 5.50 -30.81
N LEU A 145 -1.98 4.25 -30.32
CA LEU A 145 -1.67 3.97 -28.91
C LEU A 145 -0.18 4.21 -28.59
N GLU A 146 0.73 3.78 -29.46
CA GLU A 146 2.18 3.97 -29.28
C GLU A 146 2.54 5.47 -29.21
N SER A 147 2.03 6.28 -30.15
CA SER A 147 2.26 7.73 -30.14
C SER A 147 1.73 8.37 -28.86
N LYS A 148 0.50 8.01 -28.43
CA LYS A 148 -0.10 8.56 -27.21
C LYS A 148 0.64 8.15 -25.94
N LEU A 149 1.22 6.94 -25.91
CA LEU A 149 2.09 6.52 -24.82
C LEU A 149 3.39 7.30 -24.80
N ALA A 150 3.98 7.59 -25.96
CA ALA A 150 5.17 8.42 -26.08
C ALA A 150 4.91 9.87 -25.60
N ASP A 151 3.71 10.40 -25.88
CA ASP A 151 3.29 11.75 -25.48
C ASP A 151 2.79 11.85 -24.02
N ALA A 152 2.72 10.73 -23.29
CA ALA A 152 2.19 10.65 -21.93
C ALA A 152 3.26 10.20 -20.91
N PRO A 153 4.26 11.05 -20.58
CA PRO A 153 5.35 10.70 -19.66
C PRO A 153 4.89 10.39 -18.23
N SER A 154 3.69 10.85 -17.85
CA SER A 154 3.05 10.57 -16.55
C SER A 154 2.01 9.43 -16.60
N GLY A 155 2.06 8.62 -17.66
CA GLY A 155 1.12 7.54 -17.92
C GLY A 155 -0.12 7.99 -18.71
N LEU A 156 -0.64 7.05 -19.50
CA LEU A 156 -1.82 7.25 -20.34
C LEU A 156 -3.06 6.67 -19.65
N LEU A 157 -4.04 7.49 -19.31
CA LEU A 157 -5.31 7.01 -18.76
C LEU A 157 -6.22 6.49 -19.88
N ILE A 158 -6.54 5.20 -19.85
CA ILE A 158 -7.52 4.59 -20.74
C ILE A 158 -8.77 4.23 -19.94
N VAL A 159 -9.91 4.76 -20.35
CA VAL A 159 -11.22 4.50 -19.73
C VAL A 159 -12.15 3.83 -20.73
N GLY A 160 -13.19 3.14 -20.25
CA GLY A 160 -14.27 2.67 -21.12
C GLY A 160 -15.12 3.84 -21.64
N ARG A 161 -16.31 3.52 -22.16
CA ARG A 161 -17.25 4.53 -22.70
C ARG A 161 -17.54 5.62 -21.66
N VAL A 162 -17.52 6.87 -22.09
CA VAL A 162 -17.91 8.02 -21.25
C VAL A 162 -19.43 8.21 -21.28
N GLU A 163 -20.06 8.23 -20.10
CA GLU A 163 -21.50 8.41 -19.89
C GLU A 163 -21.74 9.58 -18.91
N GLY A 164 -21.96 10.78 -19.44
CA GLY A 164 -22.17 11.99 -18.64
C GLY A 164 -20.94 12.35 -17.79
N GLU A 165 -21.10 12.41 -16.47
CA GLU A 165 -20.00 12.74 -15.53
C GLU A 165 -19.18 11.52 -15.09
N LYS A 166 -19.37 10.35 -15.70
CA LYS A 166 -18.63 9.12 -15.37
C LYS A 166 -18.15 8.44 -16.64
N ALA A 167 -17.05 7.71 -16.55
CA ALA A 167 -16.69 6.74 -17.55
C ALA A 167 -16.86 5.32 -16.99
N LEU A 168 -17.25 4.40 -17.87
CA LEU A 168 -17.27 2.98 -17.57
C LEU A 168 -15.83 2.47 -17.41
N GLY A 169 -15.70 1.39 -16.64
CA GLY A 169 -14.46 0.64 -16.57
C GLY A 169 -14.21 -0.09 -17.88
N VAL A 170 -12.96 -0.46 -18.10
CA VAL A 170 -12.57 -1.32 -19.21
C VAL A 170 -12.89 -2.79 -18.93
N GLU A 171 -12.96 -3.60 -19.97
CA GLU A 171 -13.12 -5.04 -19.81
C GLU A 171 -11.92 -5.63 -19.03
N PRO A 172 -12.13 -6.56 -18.07
CA PRO A 172 -11.06 -7.08 -17.22
C PRO A 172 -9.92 -7.81 -17.94
N ALA A 173 -10.12 -8.20 -19.20
CA ALA A 173 -9.11 -8.85 -20.04
C ALA A 173 -8.16 -7.85 -20.73
N MET A 174 -8.57 -6.60 -20.95
CA MET A 174 -7.74 -5.62 -21.67
C MET A 174 -6.41 -5.30 -20.98
N PRO A 175 -6.33 -5.15 -19.64
CA PRO A 175 -5.06 -4.83 -18.98
C PRO A 175 -3.94 -5.84 -19.28
N ALA A 176 -4.27 -7.14 -19.36
CA ALA A 176 -3.31 -8.17 -19.73
C ALA A 176 -2.83 -8.04 -21.18
N GLN A 177 -3.76 -7.74 -22.10
CA GLN A 177 -3.44 -7.54 -23.52
C GLN A 177 -2.53 -6.34 -23.74
N TRP A 178 -2.73 -5.27 -22.98
CA TRP A 178 -1.85 -4.10 -23.03
C TRP A 178 -0.46 -4.38 -22.51
N LEU A 179 -0.33 -5.08 -21.37
CA LEU A 179 0.97 -5.44 -20.82
C LEU A 179 1.75 -6.39 -21.76
N ALA A 180 1.04 -7.20 -22.56
CA ALA A 180 1.67 -8.09 -23.54
C ALA A 180 2.28 -7.35 -24.75
N ARG A 181 2.07 -6.03 -24.89
CA ARG A 181 2.69 -5.24 -25.96
C ARG A 181 4.14 -4.89 -25.61
N ASN A 182 5.00 -4.82 -26.65
CA ASN A 182 6.42 -4.48 -26.48
C ASN A 182 6.67 -3.00 -26.12
N ASP A 183 5.66 -2.14 -26.27
CA ASP A 183 5.74 -0.71 -25.99
C ASP A 183 5.03 -0.32 -24.67
N VAL A 184 4.70 -1.28 -23.82
CA VAL A 184 4.08 -1.04 -22.51
C VAL A 184 4.90 -1.74 -21.42
N ASP A 185 5.41 -0.96 -20.48
CA ASP A 185 6.20 -1.48 -19.36
C ASP A 185 5.32 -1.81 -18.14
N TYR A 186 4.24 -1.06 -17.96
CA TYR A 186 3.39 -1.15 -16.78
C TYR A 186 1.93 -0.94 -17.13
N VAL A 187 1.05 -1.66 -16.44
CA VAL A 187 -0.39 -1.38 -16.44
C VAL A 187 -0.86 -1.29 -14.99
N VAL A 188 -1.55 -0.21 -14.63
CA VAL A 188 -2.06 0.02 -13.28
C VAL A 188 -3.57 0.16 -13.35
N VAL A 189 -4.28 -0.59 -12.53
CA VAL A 189 -5.73 -0.77 -12.58
C VAL A 189 -6.34 -0.40 -11.23
N GLU A 190 -7.27 0.54 -11.19
CA GLU A 190 -8.20 0.66 -10.05
C GLU A 190 -9.31 -0.40 -10.19
N ALA A 191 -9.28 -1.42 -9.34
CA ALA A 191 -10.08 -2.64 -9.49
C ALA A 191 -11.41 -2.65 -8.72
N ASP A 192 -11.69 -1.60 -7.94
CA ASP A 192 -12.95 -1.44 -7.21
C ASP A 192 -13.28 0.02 -6.86
N GLY A 193 -14.54 0.29 -6.50
CA GLY A 193 -14.98 1.62 -6.06
C GLY A 193 -15.08 1.73 -4.53
N SER A 194 -14.63 2.84 -3.96
CA SER A 194 -14.83 3.15 -2.51
C SER A 194 -15.64 4.41 -2.24
N ARG A 195 -16.06 5.16 -3.27
CA ARG A 195 -16.68 6.50 -3.10
C ARG A 195 -15.83 7.42 -2.23
N MET A 196 -14.51 7.39 -2.43
CA MET A 196 -13.51 8.16 -1.67
C MET A 196 -13.46 7.86 -0.15
N ARG A 197 -14.13 6.80 0.31
CA ARG A 197 -14.07 6.37 1.71
C ARG A 197 -12.68 5.81 2.06
N PRO A 198 -12.19 6.05 3.29
CA PRO A 198 -10.87 5.61 3.74
C PRO A 198 -10.74 4.08 3.82
N ILE A 199 -11.82 3.37 4.12
CA ILE A 199 -11.84 1.91 4.25
C ILE A 199 -13.12 1.33 3.62
N LYS A 200 -13.09 0.05 3.25
CA LYS A 200 -14.28 -0.63 2.71
C LYS A 200 -14.27 -2.13 2.96
N ALA A 201 -15.45 -2.74 2.83
CA ALA A 201 -15.61 -4.15 2.54
C ALA A 201 -16.06 -4.34 1.07
N PRO A 202 -15.40 -5.19 0.27
CA PRO A 202 -15.83 -5.47 -1.11
C PRO A 202 -17.23 -6.06 -1.17
N ALA A 203 -18.02 -5.73 -2.20
CA ALA A 203 -19.29 -6.40 -2.52
C ALA A 203 -19.07 -7.82 -3.08
N ALA A 204 -20.16 -8.54 -3.40
CA ALA A 204 -20.06 -9.87 -4.03
C ALA A 204 -19.30 -9.84 -5.37
N HIS A 205 -19.56 -8.83 -6.21
CA HIS A 205 -18.92 -8.63 -7.52
C HIS A 205 -17.60 -7.84 -7.48
N GLU A 206 -17.09 -7.49 -6.29
CA GLU A 206 -15.82 -6.78 -6.13
C GLU A 206 -14.81 -7.65 -5.35
N PRO A 207 -13.50 -7.41 -5.52
CA PRO A 207 -12.89 -6.57 -6.55
C PRO A 207 -12.93 -7.23 -7.93
N VAL A 208 -12.84 -6.42 -9.00
CA VAL A 208 -12.68 -6.92 -10.37
C VAL A 208 -11.20 -6.86 -10.72
N ILE A 209 -10.42 -7.82 -10.19
CA ILE A 209 -8.97 -7.91 -10.41
C ILE A 209 -8.71 -8.35 -11.85
N ALA A 210 -7.84 -7.62 -12.54
CA ALA A 210 -7.51 -7.91 -13.92
C ALA A 210 -6.76 -9.26 -14.04
N ALA A 211 -7.09 -10.03 -15.08
CA ALA A 211 -6.40 -11.28 -15.38
C ALA A 211 -4.89 -11.02 -15.56
N GLY A 212 -4.04 -11.90 -15.03
CA GLY A 212 -2.57 -11.76 -15.12
C GLY A 212 -1.97 -10.71 -14.18
N THR A 213 -2.73 -10.18 -13.21
CA THR A 213 -2.19 -9.25 -12.19
C THR A 213 -0.95 -9.86 -11.52
N THR A 214 0.13 -9.08 -11.42
CA THR A 214 1.38 -9.49 -10.76
C THR A 214 1.44 -9.00 -9.32
N ASP A 215 0.91 -7.80 -9.08
CA ASP A 215 0.95 -7.12 -7.79
C ASP A 215 -0.43 -6.58 -7.43
N VAL A 216 -0.85 -6.80 -6.19
CA VAL A 216 -2.07 -6.19 -5.63
C VAL A 216 -1.68 -5.22 -4.53
N VAL A 217 -2.18 -3.99 -4.64
CA VAL A 217 -2.04 -2.97 -3.58
C VAL A 217 -3.38 -2.75 -2.90
N ILE A 218 -3.47 -3.13 -1.63
CA ILE A 218 -4.64 -2.89 -0.78
C ILE A 218 -4.47 -1.54 -0.11
N ALA A 219 -5.16 -0.53 -0.62
CA ALA A 219 -5.11 0.83 -0.09
C ALA A 219 -6.09 1.00 1.08
N ILE A 220 -5.63 1.66 2.14
CA ILE A 220 -6.42 2.00 3.33
C ILE A 220 -5.99 3.38 3.82
N GLY A 221 -6.95 4.23 4.17
CA GLY A 221 -6.68 5.54 4.79
C GLY A 221 -6.61 5.41 6.31
N ILE A 222 -5.53 5.90 6.92
CA ILE A 222 -5.38 5.91 8.38
C ILE A 222 -6.46 6.76 9.08
N ASP A 223 -7.05 7.70 8.34
CA ASP A 223 -8.16 8.56 8.76
C ASP A 223 -9.49 7.80 8.95
N ALA A 224 -9.53 6.47 8.72
CA ALA A 224 -10.62 5.64 9.22
C ALA A 224 -10.60 5.47 10.75
N LEU A 225 -9.41 5.51 11.37
CA LEU A 225 -9.27 5.39 12.83
C LEU A 225 -9.94 6.57 13.54
N GLY A 226 -10.62 6.27 14.64
CA GLY A 226 -11.35 7.29 15.41
C GLY A 226 -12.69 7.71 14.78
N LEU A 227 -13.04 7.19 13.60
CA LEU A 227 -14.37 7.35 12.99
C LEU A 227 -15.23 6.10 13.20
N THR A 228 -16.55 6.31 13.23
CA THR A 228 -17.51 5.21 13.26
C THR A 228 -17.52 4.46 11.93
N ILE A 229 -17.95 3.19 11.97
CA ILE A 229 -18.08 2.38 10.74
C ILE A 229 -18.97 3.09 9.72
N SER A 230 -20.10 3.67 10.14
CA SER A 230 -21.02 4.39 9.24
C SER A 230 -20.39 5.63 8.59
N ALA A 231 -19.47 6.32 9.28
CA ALA A 231 -18.81 7.53 8.78
C ALA A 231 -17.63 7.20 7.85
N ALA A 232 -16.85 6.16 8.17
CA ALA A 232 -15.61 5.86 7.46
C ALA A 232 -15.75 4.80 6.37
N ALA A 233 -16.68 3.84 6.49
CA ALA A 233 -16.70 2.69 5.59
C ALA A 233 -17.53 2.92 4.32
N HIS A 234 -17.04 2.39 3.20
CA HIS A 234 -17.92 2.03 2.10
C HIS A 234 -18.51 0.63 2.35
N ARG A 235 -19.85 0.57 2.42
CA ARG A 235 -20.65 -0.63 2.78
C ARG A 235 -20.48 -1.03 4.26
N PRO A 236 -20.94 -0.16 5.19
CA PRO A 236 -20.72 -0.35 6.63
C PRO A 236 -21.27 -1.68 7.18
N GLU A 237 -22.40 -2.15 6.66
CA GLU A 237 -23.03 -3.42 7.08
C GLU A 237 -22.16 -4.63 6.73
N ARG A 238 -21.44 -4.57 5.60
CA ARG A 238 -20.48 -5.63 5.23
C ARG A 238 -19.24 -5.57 6.12
N VAL A 239 -18.75 -4.37 6.43
CA VAL A 239 -17.65 -4.22 7.39
C VAL A 239 -18.02 -4.81 8.75
N GLN A 240 -19.20 -4.46 9.27
CA GLN A 240 -19.75 -5.02 10.52
C GLN A 240 -19.72 -6.55 10.51
N LYS A 241 -20.20 -7.16 9.42
CA LYS A 241 -20.20 -8.63 9.26
C LYS A 241 -18.79 -9.22 9.26
N LEU A 242 -17.85 -8.63 8.51
CA LEU A 242 -16.46 -9.12 8.44
C LEU A 242 -15.72 -8.96 9.78
N LEU A 243 -16.04 -7.91 10.53
CA LEU A 243 -15.49 -7.72 11.87
C LEU A 243 -16.14 -8.64 12.91
N GLY A 244 -17.30 -9.23 12.61
CA GLY A 244 -18.04 -10.10 13.53
C GLY A 244 -18.75 -9.32 14.63
N LEU A 245 -19.18 -8.10 14.33
CA LEU A 245 -19.84 -7.20 15.27
C LEU A 245 -21.36 -7.43 15.29
N GLU A 246 -21.99 -7.10 16.42
CA GLU A 246 -23.44 -7.19 16.59
C GLU A 246 -24.18 -6.28 15.60
N GLU A 247 -25.36 -6.72 15.13
CA GLU A 247 -26.21 -5.95 14.24
C GLU A 247 -26.58 -4.58 14.84
N GLY A 248 -26.68 -3.53 14.01
CA GLY A 248 -26.93 -2.15 14.47
C GLY A 248 -25.73 -1.40 15.07
N SER A 249 -24.60 -2.05 15.34
CA SER A 249 -23.40 -1.40 15.91
C SER A 249 -22.70 -0.38 15.00
N VAL A 250 -22.98 -0.34 13.69
CA VAL A 250 -22.27 0.52 12.71
C VAL A 250 -22.23 2.01 13.08
N GLY A 251 -23.26 2.52 13.76
CA GLY A 251 -23.37 3.93 14.11
C GLY A 251 -22.57 4.34 15.35
N GLY A 252 -22.31 3.40 16.27
CA GLY A 252 -21.62 3.66 17.54
C GLY A 252 -20.25 3.01 17.67
N TYR A 253 -19.93 2.07 16.77
CA TYR A 253 -18.65 1.37 16.78
C TYR A 253 -17.59 2.15 16.00
N THR A 254 -16.49 2.45 16.66
CA THR A 254 -15.33 3.18 16.08
C THR A 254 -14.23 2.21 15.71
N PHE A 255 -13.61 2.41 14.54
CA PHE A 255 -12.50 1.57 14.09
C PHE A 255 -11.31 1.62 15.05
N THR A 256 -10.83 0.43 15.40
CA THR A 256 -9.54 0.20 16.06
C THR A 256 -8.47 -0.21 15.04
N GLU A 257 -7.20 -0.21 15.47
CA GLU A 257 -6.08 -0.73 14.66
C GLU A 257 -6.28 -2.20 14.28
N ALA A 258 -6.78 -3.02 15.22
CA ALA A 258 -7.06 -4.43 15.01
C ALA A 258 -8.17 -4.64 13.96
N ASP A 259 -9.19 -3.78 13.92
CA ASP A 259 -10.25 -3.86 12.90
C ASP A 259 -9.70 -3.57 11.51
N VAL A 260 -8.84 -2.56 11.40
CA VAL A 260 -8.20 -2.18 10.14
C VAL A 260 -7.30 -3.31 9.63
N ALA A 261 -6.46 -3.86 10.51
CA ALA A 261 -5.60 -4.99 10.18
C ALA A 261 -6.41 -6.22 9.76
N LYS A 262 -7.44 -6.56 10.54
CA LYS A 262 -8.37 -7.65 10.23
C LYS A 262 -9.00 -7.46 8.86
N LEU A 263 -9.52 -6.29 8.53
CA LEU A 263 -10.13 -6.03 7.22
C LEU A 263 -9.12 -6.11 6.08
N ALA A 264 -7.88 -5.64 6.28
CA ALA A 264 -6.81 -5.69 5.29
C ALA A 264 -6.43 -7.14 4.92
N THR A 265 -6.42 -8.03 5.90
CA THR A 265 -6.01 -9.44 5.75
C THR A 265 -7.19 -10.41 5.62
N HIS A 266 -8.44 -9.96 5.78
CA HIS A 266 -9.60 -10.84 5.71
C HIS A 266 -9.74 -11.45 4.29
N PRO A 267 -10.01 -12.77 4.15
CA PRO A 267 -10.25 -13.42 2.85
C PRO A 267 -11.39 -12.81 2.06
N GLU A 268 -12.49 -12.42 2.72
CA GLU A 268 -13.61 -11.66 2.11
C GLU A 268 -13.44 -10.12 2.17
N GLY A 269 -12.29 -9.63 2.65
CA GLY A 269 -11.94 -8.23 2.78
C GLY A 269 -10.85 -7.83 1.79
N GLY A 270 -9.71 -7.34 2.29
CA GLY A 270 -8.59 -6.89 1.45
C GLY A 270 -7.98 -7.98 0.57
N LEU A 271 -8.03 -9.25 1.00
CA LEU A 271 -7.50 -10.39 0.25
C LEU A 271 -8.52 -11.07 -0.68
N LYS A 272 -9.72 -10.49 -0.83
CA LYS A 272 -10.80 -11.08 -1.63
C LYS A 272 -10.44 -11.16 -3.10
N GLU A 273 -10.61 -12.35 -3.67
CA GLU A 273 -10.26 -12.70 -5.07
C GLU A 273 -8.80 -12.44 -5.45
N VAL A 274 -7.91 -12.12 -4.49
CA VAL A 274 -6.49 -11.90 -4.79
C VAL A 274 -5.84 -13.23 -5.17
N PRO A 275 -5.30 -13.40 -6.39
CA PRO A 275 -4.66 -14.65 -6.79
C PRO A 275 -3.46 -14.99 -5.89
N ILE A 276 -3.20 -16.29 -5.70
CA ILE A 276 -2.11 -16.76 -4.84
C ILE A 276 -0.72 -16.42 -5.39
N SER A 277 -0.60 -16.27 -6.71
CA SER A 277 0.63 -15.89 -7.39
C SER A 277 0.95 -14.41 -7.30
N CYS A 278 -0.02 -13.58 -6.88
CA CYS A 278 0.17 -12.14 -6.79
C CYS A 278 0.97 -11.80 -5.53
N ARG A 279 1.90 -10.86 -5.69
CA ARG A 279 2.51 -10.20 -4.56
C ARG A 279 1.52 -9.20 -3.95
N VAL A 280 1.32 -9.25 -2.64
CA VAL A 280 0.36 -8.38 -1.93
C VAL A 280 1.08 -7.33 -1.11
N VAL A 281 0.74 -6.06 -1.34
CA VAL A 281 1.21 -4.92 -0.57
C VAL A 281 0.02 -4.23 0.09
N VAL A 282 0.09 -3.96 1.38
CA VAL A 282 -0.88 -3.10 2.06
C VAL A 282 -0.31 -1.67 2.12
N MET A 283 -1.09 -0.70 1.69
CA MET A 283 -0.74 0.72 1.75
C MET A 283 -1.60 1.42 2.81
N LEU A 284 -0.95 1.94 3.85
CA LEU A 284 -1.55 2.85 4.82
C LEU A 284 -1.25 4.29 4.40
N ASN A 285 -2.26 4.95 3.84
CA ASN A 285 -2.18 6.29 3.29
C ASN A 285 -2.69 7.36 4.27
N LYS A 286 -2.39 8.63 3.99
CA LYS A 286 -2.76 9.83 4.77
C LYS A 286 -2.11 9.88 6.16
N VAL A 287 -0.93 9.28 6.29
CA VAL A 287 -0.16 9.26 7.53
C VAL A 287 0.76 10.48 7.59
N GLU A 288 0.30 11.54 8.23
CA GLU A 288 0.94 12.85 8.21
C GLU A 288 1.56 13.20 9.58
N THR A 289 0.91 12.78 10.66
CA THR A 289 1.31 13.08 12.04
C THR A 289 2.12 11.96 12.70
N GLN A 290 2.79 12.28 13.80
CA GLN A 290 3.53 11.27 14.58
C GLN A 290 2.59 10.24 15.23
N ALA A 291 1.42 10.68 15.71
CA ALA A 291 0.42 9.79 16.29
C ALA A 291 -0.10 8.79 15.24
N GLN A 292 -0.46 9.27 14.04
CA GLN A 292 -0.87 8.39 12.93
C GLN A 292 0.24 7.41 12.52
N ARG A 293 1.51 7.81 12.56
CA ARG A 293 2.63 6.91 12.30
C ARG A 293 2.69 5.78 13.31
N GLU A 294 2.50 6.07 14.60
CA GLU A 294 2.50 5.05 15.65
C GLU A 294 1.35 4.05 15.46
N GLN A 295 0.15 4.55 15.16
CA GLN A 295 -1.02 3.71 14.86
C GLN A 295 -0.80 2.85 13.60
N ALA A 296 -0.24 3.45 12.54
CA ALA A 296 0.06 2.75 11.30
C ALA A 296 1.10 1.64 11.48
N MET A 297 2.07 1.83 12.39
CA MET A 297 3.04 0.78 12.72
C MET A 297 2.38 -0.39 13.48
N GLY A 298 1.44 -0.11 14.40
CA GLY A 298 0.65 -1.15 15.06
C GLY A 298 -0.17 -1.98 14.07
N ILE A 299 -0.84 -1.31 13.12
CA ILE A 299 -1.54 -1.98 12.02
C ILE A 299 -0.57 -2.78 11.16
N ALA A 300 0.59 -2.22 10.82
CA ALA A 300 1.57 -2.89 9.96
C ALA A 300 2.12 -4.18 10.59
N GLU A 301 2.38 -4.17 11.89
CA GLU A 301 2.79 -5.35 12.65
C GLU A 301 1.72 -6.45 12.60
N GLU A 302 0.46 -6.10 12.93
CA GLU A 302 -0.66 -7.04 12.90
C GLU A 302 -0.89 -7.63 11.49
N VAL A 303 -0.86 -6.77 10.46
CA VAL A 303 -1.01 -7.18 9.06
C VAL A 303 0.08 -8.15 8.62
N LEU A 304 1.32 -7.98 9.10
CA LEU A 304 2.45 -8.82 8.71
C LEU A 304 2.48 -10.19 9.41
N HIS A 305 1.55 -10.49 10.31
CA HIS A 305 1.29 -11.87 10.71
C HIS A 305 0.63 -12.69 9.58
N GLU A 306 -0.06 -12.04 8.65
CA GLU A 306 -0.59 -12.70 7.45
C GLU A 306 0.54 -12.94 6.43
N THR A 307 0.89 -14.20 6.23
CA THR A 307 1.97 -14.63 5.32
C THR A 307 1.75 -14.21 3.87
N ARG A 308 0.49 -14.07 3.43
CA ARG A 308 0.17 -13.58 2.08
C ARG A 308 0.58 -12.13 1.82
N VAL A 309 0.70 -11.31 2.86
CA VAL A 309 1.14 -9.92 2.71
C VAL A 309 2.66 -9.87 2.69
N ASP A 310 3.25 -9.41 1.58
CA ASP A 310 4.69 -9.29 1.39
C ASP A 310 5.27 -8.13 2.21
N ARG A 311 4.55 -7.00 2.24
CA ARG A 311 4.97 -5.78 2.95
C ARG A 311 3.81 -4.84 3.22
N VAL A 312 4.07 -3.90 4.12
CA VAL A 312 3.23 -2.73 4.37
C VAL A 312 4.02 -1.48 4.04
N ILE A 313 3.38 -0.54 3.36
CA ILE A 313 3.95 0.78 3.09
C ILE A 313 3.11 1.85 3.78
N VAL A 314 3.78 2.79 4.45
CA VAL A 314 3.15 3.79 5.29
C VAL A 314 3.60 5.18 4.83
N GLY A 315 2.64 6.05 4.52
CA GLY A 315 2.94 7.39 4.04
C GLY A 315 1.70 8.19 3.68
N ALA A 316 1.91 9.25 2.91
CA ALA A 316 0.84 10.09 2.40
C ALA A 316 1.14 10.47 0.95
N LEU A 317 0.19 10.16 0.04
CA LEU A 317 0.28 10.55 -1.37
C LEU A 317 0.13 12.05 -1.58
N GLU A 318 -0.62 12.70 -0.69
CA GLU A 318 -0.84 14.13 -0.65
C GLU A 318 -0.28 14.61 0.70
N GLY A 319 0.59 15.62 0.70
CA GLY A 319 1.26 16.08 1.92
C GLY A 319 2.62 16.75 1.67
N PRO A 320 3.32 17.17 2.73
CA PRO A 320 4.58 17.93 2.63
C PRO A 320 5.79 17.08 2.18
N GLU A 321 5.74 15.76 2.35
CA GLU A 321 6.79 14.82 1.93
C GLU A 321 6.19 13.62 1.14
N PRO A 322 5.63 13.82 -0.07
CA PRO A 322 4.90 12.77 -0.80
C PRO A 322 5.78 11.59 -1.24
N ASP A 323 7.10 11.80 -1.28
CA ASP A 323 8.10 10.78 -1.63
C ASP A 323 8.69 10.05 -0.41
N ALA A 324 8.32 10.41 0.82
CA ALA A 324 8.88 9.84 2.04
C ALA A 324 8.02 8.69 2.59
N TRP A 325 8.19 7.50 2.01
CA TRP A 325 7.48 6.31 2.44
C TRP A 325 8.27 5.50 3.47
N THR A 326 7.55 4.91 4.42
CA THR A 326 8.11 3.93 5.35
C THR A 326 7.73 2.53 4.86
N LEU A 327 8.73 1.75 4.47
CA LEU A 327 8.61 0.33 4.17
C LEU A 327 8.68 -0.47 5.47
N VAL A 328 7.72 -1.36 5.69
CA VAL A 328 7.70 -2.34 6.77
C VAL A 328 7.54 -3.74 6.17
N ARG A 329 8.46 -4.65 6.48
CA ARG A 329 8.39 -6.05 6.03
C ARG A 329 9.01 -6.99 7.03
N ARG A 330 8.72 -8.29 6.90
CA ARG A 330 9.41 -9.35 7.64
C ARG A 330 10.88 -9.44 7.22
N PHE A 331 11.75 -9.85 8.14
CA PHE A 331 13.15 -10.19 7.83
C PHE A 331 13.25 -11.45 6.96
#